data_AF-A0A8A3P1S5-F1
#
_entry.id   AF-A0A8A3P1S5-F1
#
_cell.length_a   1.000
_cell.length_b   1.000
_cell.length_c   1.000
_cell.angle_alpha   90.00
_cell.angle_beta   90.00
_cell.angle_gamma   90.00
#
_symmetry.space_group_name_H-M   'P 1'
#
loop_
_entity.id
_entity.type
_entity.pdbx_description
1 polymer ?
#
loop_
_entity_poly.entity_id
_entity_poly.type
_entity_poly.pdbx_seq_one_letter_code
_entity_poly.pdbx_strand_id
1 'polypeptide(L)'
;MSKNDKSEGLELLDETGLTVKYSTSSTREGPASIRADHPIPPTEKFYFKMTVHNAGDHRIAIGFEHKVASLEDRPGLTLSSWGYHGEDGGLFISGDWGLQNKVRKERSYGKGAVTGCCIDPVKGTAYFTRDGKRLRHEFKKLFGRLFPMVGLSSDETEVEIWFNCGEEAQNQDWEGEGESENENENENENENENDLTPEKEDSKEGLPSVTGDDSRETRSMLELRDLRRKMRSLEEQSERFEHRE
;
A
#
# COMPACT_ATOMS: atom_id res chain seq x y z
N MET A 1 1.09 21.17 1.63
CA MET A 1 1.05 20.22 0.49
C MET A 1 1.45 20.93 -0.80
N SER A 2 1.97 20.21 -1.79
CA SER A 2 2.47 20.81 -3.03
C SER A 2 1.35 21.29 -3.94
N LYS A 3 1.39 22.57 -4.36
CA LYS A 3 0.48 23.11 -5.39
C LYS A 3 0.74 22.53 -6.78
N ASN A 4 1.97 22.06 -7.03
CA ASN A 4 2.44 21.63 -8.35
C ASN A 4 2.62 20.10 -8.47
N ASP A 5 2.51 19.37 -7.37
CA ASP A 5 2.75 17.92 -7.29
C ASP A 5 1.50 17.23 -6.73
N LYS A 6 0.40 17.43 -7.45
CA LYS A 6 -0.95 16.94 -7.12
C LYS A 6 -1.72 16.56 -8.38
N SER A 7 -2.66 15.63 -8.23
CA SER A 7 -3.68 15.37 -9.24
C SER A 7 -4.59 16.59 -9.44
N GLU A 8 -5.14 16.73 -10.66
CA GLU A 8 -6.17 17.73 -10.98
C GLU A 8 -7.47 17.49 -10.22
N GLY A 9 -7.75 16.26 -9.80
CA GLY A 9 -8.94 15.89 -9.03
C GLY A 9 -8.93 16.40 -7.59
N LEU A 10 -7.84 17.04 -7.12
CA LEU A 10 -7.74 17.57 -5.76
C LEU A 10 -7.59 19.09 -5.74
N GLU A 11 -8.21 19.73 -4.78
CA GLU A 11 -8.12 21.17 -4.52
C GLU A 11 -7.51 21.43 -3.15
N LEU A 12 -6.73 22.51 -3.06
CA LEU A 12 -6.26 23.05 -1.78
C LEU A 12 -7.18 24.22 -1.41
N LEU A 13 -7.81 24.15 -0.24
CA LEU A 13 -8.89 25.09 0.12
C LEU A 13 -8.40 26.43 0.67
N ASP A 14 -7.12 26.51 1.06
CA ASP A 14 -6.56 27.68 1.71
C ASP A 14 -5.12 27.95 1.27
N GLU A 15 -4.59 29.12 1.65
CA GLU A 15 -3.22 29.53 1.32
C GLU A 15 -2.15 28.71 2.06
N THR A 16 -2.50 28.10 3.20
CA THR A 16 -1.60 27.23 3.96
C THR A 16 -1.29 25.95 3.19
N GLY A 17 -2.22 25.52 2.32
CA GLY A 17 -2.09 24.31 1.53
C GLY A 17 -2.10 23.04 2.39
N LEU A 18 -2.75 23.08 3.55
CA LEU A 18 -2.88 21.94 4.47
C LEU A 18 -4.26 21.30 4.43
N THR A 19 -5.28 22.00 3.93
CA THR A 19 -6.62 21.45 3.72
C THR A 19 -6.79 21.00 2.28
N VAL A 20 -7.09 19.72 2.08
CA VAL A 20 -7.25 19.06 0.78
C VAL A 20 -8.70 18.60 0.62
N LYS A 21 -9.32 18.92 -0.52
CA LYS A 21 -10.67 18.46 -0.88
C LYS A 21 -10.64 17.73 -2.21
N TYR A 22 -11.47 16.69 -2.36
CA TYR A 22 -11.75 16.12 -3.68
C TYR A 22 -12.61 17.09 -4.49
N SER A 23 -12.15 17.42 -5.69
CA SER A 23 -12.74 18.47 -6.54
C SER A 23 -14.05 18.00 -7.15
N THR A 24 -15.15 18.67 -6.78
CA THR A 24 -16.45 18.50 -7.43
C THR A 24 -16.55 19.24 -8.77
N SER A 25 -15.56 20.08 -9.10
CA SER A 25 -15.49 20.81 -10.37
C SER A 25 -14.74 20.03 -11.45
N SER A 26 -14.00 19.00 -11.06
CA SER A 26 -13.30 18.12 -12.00
C SER A 26 -14.29 17.19 -12.72
N THR A 27 -14.14 17.03 -14.03
CA THR A 27 -14.89 16.01 -14.80
C THR A 27 -14.31 14.61 -14.62
N ARG A 28 -13.32 14.49 -13.74
CA ARG A 28 -12.55 13.27 -13.54
C ARG A 28 -13.16 12.45 -12.42
N GLU A 29 -13.44 11.21 -12.76
CA GLU A 29 -13.81 10.18 -11.80
C GLU A 29 -12.58 9.34 -11.43
N GLY A 30 -12.44 9.01 -10.15
CA GLY A 30 -11.46 8.03 -9.68
C GLY A 30 -10.47 8.56 -8.64
N PRO A 31 -9.46 7.75 -8.30
CA PRO A 31 -8.45 8.13 -7.32
C PRO A 31 -7.66 9.37 -7.74
N ALA A 32 -7.33 10.18 -6.74
CA ALA A 32 -6.52 11.37 -6.90
C ALA A 32 -5.67 11.59 -5.65
N SER A 33 -4.41 11.94 -5.83
CA SER A 33 -3.47 12.13 -4.73
C SER A 33 -2.64 13.38 -4.84
N ILE A 34 -2.07 13.77 -3.70
CA ILE A 34 -1.22 14.95 -3.55
C ILE A 34 -0.05 14.61 -2.63
N ARG A 35 1.14 15.06 -3.04
CA ARG A 35 2.37 14.96 -2.23
C ARG A 35 2.64 16.24 -1.44
N ALA A 36 3.38 16.10 -0.36
CA ALA A 36 4.05 17.24 0.26
C ALA A 36 5.03 17.91 -0.73
N ASP A 37 5.32 19.18 -0.48
CA ASP A 37 6.28 19.99 -1.24
C ASP A 37 7.74 19.61 -0.96
N HIS A 38 8.00 18.95 0.17
CA HIS A 38 9.32 18.52 0.58
C HIS A 38 9.36 17.03 0.97
N PRO A 39 10.50 16.35 0.74
CA PRO A 39 10.68 15.00 1.22
C PRO A 39 10.82 14.98 2.74
N ILE A 40 10.61 13.80 3.31
CA ILE A 40 10.89 13.48 4.70
C ILE A 40 12.39 13.76 4.99
N PRO A 41 12.73 14.48 6.07
CA PRO A 41 14.13 14.69 6.47
C PRO A 41 14.85 13.35 6.69
N PRO A 42 16.05 13.14 6.14
CA PRO A 42 16.70 11.81 6.18
C PRO A 42 17.34 11.47 7.53
N THR A 43 17.44 12.43 8.45
CA THR A 43 18.27 12.34 9.65
C THR A 43 17.50 12.09 10.94
N GLU A 44 16.17 12.21 10.90
CA GLU A 44 15.35 12.10 12.10
C GLU A 44 14.00 11.45 11.78
N LYS A 45 13.37 10.92 12.82
CA LYS A 45 12.00 10.45 12.71
C LYS A 45 11.08 11.59 12.32
N PHE A 46 10.15 11.30 11.44
CA PHE A 46 9.17 12.24 10.95
C PHE A 46 7.77 11.70 11.17
N TYR A 47 6.94 12.51 11.82
CA TYR A 47 5.52 12.20 12.01
C TYR A 47 4.66 13.26 11.33
N PHE A 48 3.65 12.81 10.62
CA PHE A 48 2.59 13.67 10.12
C PHE A 48 1.25 12.97 10.29
N LYS A 49 0.18 13.77 10.43
CA LYS A 49 -1.17 13.28 10.63
C LYS A 49 -2.17 13.97 9.71
N MET A 50 -3.31 13.33 9.55
CA MET A 50 -4.45 13.76 8.78
C MET A 50 -5.69 13.66 9.65
N THR A 51 -6.44 14.75 9.74
CA THR A 51 -7.78 14.80 10.32
C THR A 51 -8.80 14.73 9.20
N VAL A 52 -9.81 13.86 9.32
CA VAL A 52 -10.88 13.75 8.33
C VAL A 52 -12.05 14.64 8.70
N HIS A 53 -12.24 15.75 7.99
CA HIS A 53 -13.35 16.69 8.22
C HIS A 53 -14.64 16.21 7.57
N ASN A 54 -14.53 15.66 6.36
CA ASN A 54 -15.62 14.98 5.67
C ASN A 54 -15.07 13.76 4.93
N ALA A 55 -15.78 12.63 5.03
CA ALA A 55 -15.27 11.36 4.57
C ALA A 55 -15.81 10.90 3.21
N GLY A 56 -16.86 11.52 2.68
CA GLY A 56 -17.53 11.02 1.48
C GLY A 56 -17.94 9.54 1.65
N ASP A 57 -17.51 8.68 0.72
CA ASP A 57 -17.67 7.22 0.78
C ASP A 57 -16.56 6.46 1.53
N HIS A 58 -15.73 7.18 2.29
CA HIS A 58 -14.57 6.69 3.05
C HIS A 58 -13.34 6.28 2.21
N ARG A 59 -13.32 6.50 0.90
CA ARG A 59 -12.13 6.24 0.06
C ARG A 59 -11.06 7.31 0.25
N ILE A 60 -10.38 7.20 1.37
CA ILE A 60 -9.37 8.13 1.88
C ILE A 60 -8.15 7.31 2.25
N ALA A 61 -6.97 7.76 1.86
CA ALA A 61 -5.73 7.10 2.20
C ALA A 61 -4.68 8.11 2.65
N ILE A 62 -3.98 7.77 3.74
CA ILE A 62 -2.77 8.45 4.19
C ILE A 62 -1.57 7.56 3.90
N GLY A 63 -0.46 8.13 3.46
CA GLY A 63 0.69 7.34 3.09
C GLY A 63 1.92 8.15 2.76
N PHE A 64 2.90 7.46 2.18
CA PHE A 64 4.14 8.06 1.74
C PHE A 64 4.65 7.33 0.51
N GLU A 65 5.47 8.00 -0.29
CA GLU A 65 5.92 7.44 -1.56
C GLU A 65 7.25 8.01 -2.06
N HIS A 66 7.82 7.35 -3.07
CA HIS A 66 8.81 7.96 -3.93
C HIS A 66 8.18 8.83 -5.00
N LYS A 67 8.94 9.81 -5.49
CA LYS A 67 8.52 10.77 -6.53
C LYS A 67 8.08 10.12 -7.86
N VAL A 68 8.44 8.86 -8.10
CA VAL A 68 8.07 8.12 -9.31
C VAL A 68 6.65 7.55 -9.27
N ALA A 69 6.03 7.49 -8.09
CA ALA A 69 4.70 6.93 -7.92
C ALA A 69 3.62 7.87 -8.49
N SER A 70 2.49 7.27 -8.88
CA SER A 70 1.41 7.95 -9.59
C SER A 70 0.60 8.82 -8.65
N LEU A 71 0.31 10.05 -9.08
CA LEU A 71 -0.66 10.92 -8.39
C LEU A 71 -2.12 10.56 -8.73
N GLU A 72 -2.30 9.60 -9.63
CA GLU A 72 -3.61 9.18 -10.15
C GLU A 72 -4.21 7.98 -9.41
N ASP A 73 -3.53 7.56 -8.34
CA ASP A 73 -3.90 6.45 -7.47
C ASP A 73 -3.73 6.87 -6.01
N ARG A 74 -4.40 6.15 -5.10
CA ARG A 74 -4.22 6.36 -3.66
C ARG A 74 -2.89 5.75 -3.18
N PRO A 75 -2.28 6.29 -2.12
CA PRO A 75 -1.06 5.76 -1.55
C PRO A 75 -1.10 4.23 -1.38
N GLY A 76 -0.02 3.54 -1.74
CA GLY A 76 0.06 2.07 -1.64
C GLY A 76 -0.45 1.29 -2.86
N LEU A 77 -1.29 1.89 -3.72
CA LEU A 77 -1.86 1.19 -4.89
C LEU A 77 -0.92 1.12 -6.10
N THR A 78 0.19 1.87 -6.08
CA THR A 78 1.20 1.85 -7.15
C THR A 78 2.58 1.54 -6.61
N LEU A 79 3.50 1.16 -7.51
CA LEU A 79 4.88 0.86 -7.16
C LEU A 79 5.52 2.01 -6.39
N SER A 80 6.35 1.69 -5.39
CA SER A 80 7.08 2.68 -4.58
C SER A 80 6.19 3.62 -3.75
N SER A 81 5.00 3.15 -3.35
CA SER A 81 4.04 3.88 -2.53
C SER A 81 3.54 2.98 -1.38
N TRP A 82 3.20 3.57 -0.23
CA TRP A 82 2.69 2.85 0.94
C TRP A 82 1.49 3.61 1.50
N GLY A 83 0.43 2.91 1.85
CA GLY A 83 -0.82 3.56 2.26
C GLY A 83 -1.60 2.79 3.32
N TYR A 84 -2.31 3.56 4.14
CA TYR A 84 -3.35 3.11 5.03
C TYR A 84 -4.69 3.65 4.55
N HIS A 85 -5.67 2.78 4.36
CA HIS A 85 -6.94 3.11 3.71
C HIS A 85 -8.11 3.13 4.70
N GLY A 86 -9.00 4.12 4.52
CA GLY A 86 -10.13 4.39 5.40
C GLY A 86 -11.31 3.44 5.22
N GLU A 87 -11.61 3.06 3.98
CA GLU A 87 -12.81 2.28 3.64
C GLU A 87 -12.78 0.87 4.22
N ASP A 88 -11.59 0.29 4.35
CA ASP A 88 -11.39 -1.10 4.71
C ASP A 88 -10.38 -1.29 5.84
N GLY A 89 -9.64 -0.25 6.24
CA GLY A 89 -8.57 -0.38 7.23
C GLY A 89 -7.36 -1.18 6.72
N GLY A 90 -7.23 -1.33 5.40
CA GLY A 90 -6.16 -2.06 4.74
C GLY A 90 -4.84 -1.30 4.74
N LEU A 91 -3.74 -2.04 4.74
CA LEU A 91 -2.38 -1.52 4.58
C LEU A 91 -1.83 -1.98 3.24
N PHE A 92 -1.60 -1.03 2.34
CA PHE A 92 -1.24 -1.26 0.95
C PHE A 92 0.24 -0.95 0.72
N ILE A 93 0.95 -1.85 0.03
CA ILE A 93 2.40 -1.76 -0.20
C ILE A 93 2.69 -1.90 -1.68
N SER A 94 3.18 -0.84 -2.31
CA SER A 94 3.82 -0.85 -3.62
C SER A 94 3.02 -1.56 -4.72
N GLY A 95 1.69 -1.40 -4.74
CA GLY A 95 0.79 -2.04 -5.71
C GLY A 95 0.58 -3.54 -5.47
N ASP A 96 1.11 -4.11 -4.38
CA ASP A 96 0.81 -5.47 -3.97
C ASP A 96 -0.55 -5.50 -3.25
N TRP A 97 -1.47 -6.25 -3.84
CA TRP A 97 -2.82 -6.51 -3.30
C TRP A 97 -2.83 -7.71 -2.32
N GLY A 98 -1.68 -8.15 -1.82
CA GLY A 98 -1.49 -9.25 -0.86
C GLY A 98 -2.14 -9.09 0.54
N LEU A 99 -1.71 -9.95 1.48
CA LEU A 99 -2.40 -10.27 2.76
C LEU A 99 -2.71 -9.08 3.69
N GLN A 100 -1.96 -7.98 3.57
CA GLN A 100 -2.15 -6.76 4.37
C GLN A 100 -3.36 -5.92 3.93
N ASN A 101 -3.92 -6.20 2.75
CA ASN A 101 -5.11 -5.56 2.17
C ASN A 101 -6.42 -6.27 2.52
N LYS A 102 -6.39 -7.14 3.53
CA LYS A 102 -7.64 -7.70 4.05
C LYS A 102 -8.46 -6.58 4.67
N VAL A 103 -9.77 -6.61 4.42
CA VAL A 103 -10.72 -5.75 5.12
C VAL A 103 -10.59 -5.99 6.62
N ARG A 104 -10.19 -4.94 7.32
CA ARG A 104 -9.94 -4.85 8.76
C ARG A 104 -10.81 -3.73 9.28
N LYS A 105 -12.11 -4.02 9.41
CA LYS A 105 -13.12 -3.04 9.83
C LYS A 105 -12.78 -2.37 11.15
N GLU A 106 -12.12 -3.10 12.04
CA GLU A 106 -11.58 -2.57 13.29
C GLU A 106 -10.60 -1.42 13.06
N ARG A 107 -9.89 -1.37 11.93
CA ARG A 107 -8.96 -0.31 11.49
C ARG A 107 -9.60 0.73 10.55
N SER A 108 -10.75 0.45 9.94
CA SER A 108 -11.43 1.43 9.08
C SER A 108 -11.67 2.77 9.77
N TYR A 109 -11.64 3.87 9.02
CA TYR A 109 -11.76 5.21 9.57
C TYR A 109 -12.54 6.15 8.66
N GLY A 110 -12.98 7.27 9.23
CA GLY A 110 -13.81 8.24 8.53
C GLY A 110 -13.86 9.56 9.27
N LYS A 111 -14.96 10.28 9.12
CA LYS A 111 -15.14 11.62 9.67
C LYS A 111 -14.81 11.67 11.16
N GLY A 112 -13.97 12.63 11.54
CA GLY A 112 -13.51 12.87 12.91
C GLY A 112 -12.28 12.06 13.33
N ALA A 113 -11.88 11.04 12.55
CA ALA A 113 -10.69 10.27 12.85
C ALA A 113 -9.41 11.08 12.59
N VAL A 114 -8.39 10.82 13.41
CA VAL A 114 -7.03 11.33 13.23
C VAL A 114 -6.12 10.17 12.89
N THR A 115 -5.63 10.11 11.66
CA THR A 115 -4.70 9.07 11.22
C THR A 115 -3.32 9.65 11.00
N GLY A 116 -2.28 8.90 11.29
CA GLY A 116 -0.91 9.41 11.18
C GLY A 116 0.04 8.39 10.62
N CYS A 117 1.21 8.87 10.22
CA CYS A 117 2.31 8.05 9.74
C CYS A 117 3.59 8.51 10.42
N CYS A 118 4.27 7.56 11.07
CA CYS A 118 5.60 7.76 11.62
C CYS A 118 6.60 7.05 10.72
N ILE A 119 7.62 7.77 10.26
CA ILE A 119 8.70 7.25 9.42
C ILE A 119 10.02 7.49 10.13
N ASP A 120 10.80 6.42 10.31
CA ASP A 120 12.18 6.46 10.79
C ASP A 120 13.13 6.18 9.60
N PRO A 121 13.59 7.22 8.88
CA PRO A 121 14.45 7.05 7.72
C PRO A 121 15.84 6.54 8.08
N VAL A 122 16.26 6.68 9.35
CA VAL A 122 17.53 6.14 9.84
C VAL A 122 17.45 4.63 10.00
N LYS A 123 16.31 4.11 10.49
CA LYS A 123 16.06 2.67 10.60
C LYS A 123 15.47 2.06 9.33
N GLY A 124 15.01 2.89 8.39
CA GLY A 124 14.27 2.44 7.21
C GLY A 124 12.95 1.77 7.58
N THR A 125 12.25 2.29 8.59
CA THR A 125 10.97 1.75 9.06
C THR A 125 9.86 2.79 9.07
N ALA A 126 8.62 2.33 9.03
CA ALA A 126 7.45 3.18 9.23
C ALA A 126 6.32 2.42 9.88
N TYR A 127 5.37 3.14 10.47
CA TYR A 127 4.11 2.59 10.94
C TYR A 127 3.01 3.65 10.86
N PHE A 128 1.76 3.20 10.86
CA PHE A 128 0.59 4.08 10.86
C PHE A 128 -0.07 4.15 12.25
N THR A 129 -0.80 5.23 12.49
CA THR A 129 -1.59 5.45 13.70
C THR A 129 -3.03 5.79 13.35
N ARG A 130 -3.94 5.53 14.29
CA ARG A 130 -5.30 6.06 14.27
C ARG A 130 -5.74 6.41 15.68
N ASP A 131 -6.28 7.62 15.84
CA ASP A 131 -6.81 8.18 17.08
C ASP A 131 -5.83 8.03 18.25
N GLY A 132 -4.56 8.32 17.96
CA GLY A 132 -3.46 8.26 18.94
C GLY A 132 -2.89 6.88 19.22
N LYS A 133 -3.42 5.81 18.60
CA LYS A 133 -2.93 4.43 18.78
C LYS A 133 -2.13 3.95 17.58
N ARG A 134 -1.04 3.22 17.84
CA ARG A 134 -0.18 2.61 16.81
C ARG A 134 -0.82 1.33 16.25
N LEU A 135 -0.79 1.18 14.94
CA LEU A 135 -1.06 -0.10 14.27
C LEU A 135 0.17 -1.00 14.38
N ARG A 136 0.02 -2.30 14.66
CA ARG A 136 1.18 -3.16 14.99
C ARG A 136 2.10 -3.38 13.80
N HIS A 137 1.56 -3.35 12.58
CA HIS A 137 2.36 -3.56 11.39
C HIS A 137 3.44 -2.47 11.24
N GLU A 138 4.69 -2.91 11.08
CA GLU A 138 5.84 -2.05 10.84
C GLU A 138 6.41 -2.34 9.45
N PHE A 139 6.37 -1.34 8.58
CA PHE A 139 7.01 -1.39 7.28
C PHE A 139 8.53 -1.30 7.47
N LYS A 140 9.29 -2.05 6.68
CA LYS A 140 10.75 -2.15 6.75
C LYS A 140 11.37 -1.99 5.37
N LYS A 141 12.70 -1.89 5.33
CA LYS A 141 13.49 -1.77 4.09
C LYS A 141 13.08 -0.53 3.27
N LEU A 142 12.72 0.55 3.97
CA LEU A 142 12.41 1.84 3.36
C LEU A 142 13.70 2.63 3.13
N PHE A 143 13.97 3.02 1.89
CA PHE A 143 15.21 3.72 1.52
C PHE A 143 14.92 4.91 0.61
N GLY A 144 15.85 5.86 0.54
CA GLY A 144 15.78 6.97 -0.40
C GLY A 144 14.86 8.12 0.05
N ARG A 145 14.48 8.97 -0.90
CA ARG A 145 13.67 10.18 -0.62
C ARG A 145 12.18 9.83 -0.67
N LEU A 146 11.56 9.80 0.50
CA LEU A 146 10.13 9.59 0.67
C LEU A 146 9.41 10.94 0.84
N PHE A 147 8.18 11.02 0.35
CA PHE A 147 7.31 12.19 0.47
C PHE A 147 6.02 11.76 1.17
N PRO A 148 5.53 12.53 2.17
CA PRO A 148 4.17 12.37 2.65
C PRO A 148 3.17 12.54 1.51
N MET A 149 2.10 11.74 1.53
CA MET A 149 1.08 11.69 0.51
C MET A 149 -0.30 11.46 1.12
N VAL A 150 -1.31 12.06 0.51
CA VAL A 150 -2.73 11.81 0.82
C VAL A 150 -3.46 11.55 -0.49
N GLY A 151 -4.39 10.60 -0.49
CA GLY A 151 -5.21 10.25 -1.65
C GLY A 151 -6.69 10.14 -1.32
N LEU A 152 -7.54 10.70 -2.17
CA LEU A 152 -9.00 10.75 -2.04
C LEU A 152 -9.66 10.18 -3.31
N SER A 153 -10.91 9.75 -3.25
CA SER A 153 -11.63 9.24 -4.44
C SER A 153 -13.14 9.54 -4.47
N SER A 154 -13.63 10.35 -3.54
CA SER A 154 -15.05 10.66 -3.42
C SER A 154 -15.28 12.14 -3.29
N ASP A 155 -16.30 12.62 -3.98
CA ASP A 155 -16.86 13.95 -3.78
C ASP A 155 -17.14 14.22 -2.30
N GLU A 156 -17.08 15.51 -1.95
CA GLU A 156 -17.23 16.02 -0.59
C GLU A 156 -16.17 15.59 0.42
N THR A 157 -15.23 14.72 0.06
CA THR A 157 -14.12 14.33 0.94
C THR A 157 -13.22 15.52 1.19
N GLU A 158 -12.98 15.82 2.47
CA GLU A 158 -12.17 16.94 2.94
C GLU A 158 -11.33 16.50 4.14
N VAL A 159 -10.03 16.77 4.06
CA VAL A 159 -9.05 16.38 5.08
C VAL A 159 -8.06 17.50 5.33
N GLU A 160 -7.49 17.54 6.54
CA GLU A 160 -6.47 18.51 6.93
C GLU A 160 -5.21 17.79 7.41
N ILE A 161 -4.06 18.22 6.90
CA ILE A 161 -2.77 17.58 7.13
C ILE A 161 -1.93 18.44 8.08
N TRP A 162 -1.25 17.79 9.01
CA TRP A 162 -0.36 18.39 9.99
C TRP A 162 1.00 17.71 9.93
N PHE A 163 2.06 18.51 9.73
CA PHE A 163 3.44 18.02 9.64
C PHE A 163 4.22 18.33 10.91
N ASN A 164 5.10 17.41 11.30
CA ASN A 164 6.05 17.59 12.40
C ASN A 164 5.38 18.00 13.73
N CYS A 165 4.11 17.64 13.92
CA CYS A 165 3.51 17.61 15.24
C CYS A 165 4.17 16.43 15.96
N GLY A 166 4.74 16.63 17.15
CA GLY A 166 5.45 15.57 17.87
C GLY A 166 4.65 14.26 17.95
N GLU A 167 5.36 13.14 18.14
CA GLU A 167 4.81 11.78 18.19
C GLU A 167 3.81 11.64 19.37
N GLU A 168 2.59 12.13 19.19
CA GLU A 168 1.44 11.90 20.09
C GLU A 168 0.86 10.48 19.92
N ALA A 169 1.58 9.61 19.19
CA ALA A 169 1.32 8.18 19.24
C ALA A 169 1.54 7.74 20.69
N GLN A 170 0.43 7.59 21.41
CA GLN A 170 0.46 6.98 22.72
C GLN A 170 1.08 5.60 22.53
N ASN A 171 2.03 5.20 23.37
CA ASN A 171 2.74 3.91 23.35
C ASN A 171 1.80 2.70 23.61
N GLN A 172 0.58 2.75 23.07
CA GLN A 172 -0.47 1.77 23.15
C GLN A 172 -0.76 1.31 21.73
N ASP A 173 -0.41 0.05 21.49
CA ASP A 173 -0.79 -0.64 20.27
C ASP A 173 -2.32 -0.79 20.21
N TRP A 174 -2.82 -0.91 18.98
CA TRP A 174 -4.24 -1.17 18.75
C TRP A 174 -4.65 -2.53 19.34
N GLU A 175 -5.52 -2.53 20.35
CA GLU A 175 -6.10 -3.74 20.92
C GLU A 175 -7.05 -4.41 19.90
N GLY A 176 -6.75 -5.65 19.51
CA GLY A 176 -7.61 -6.46 18.62
C GLY A 176 -6.92 -7.08 17.41
N GLU A 177 -5.66 -6.73 17.13
CA GLU A 177 -4.88 -7.43 16.11
C GLU A 177 -4.39 -8.77 16.67
N GLY A 178 -5.15 -9.85 16.45
CA GLY A 178 -4.68 -11.21 16.74
C GLY A 178 -3.41 -11.53 15.95
N GLU A 179 -2.41 -12.09 16.64
CA GLU A 179 -1.12 -12.49 16.03
C GLU A 179 -1.36 -13.57 14.97
N SER A 180 -1.15 -13.22 13.71
CA SER A 180 -0.98 -14.19 12.64
C SER A 180 -0.01 -13.62 11.61
N GLU A 181 1.23 -13.41 12.04
CA GLU A 181 2.37 -13.16 11.17
C GLU A 181 3.45 -14.18 11.50
N ASN A 182 3.30 -15.41 10.99
CA ASN A 182 4.45 -16.27 10.70
C ASN A 182 4.78 -16.06 9.22
N GLU A 183 5.69 -15.14 8.95
CA GLU A 183 6.40 -15.05 7.68
C GLU A 183 7.43 -16.19 7.65
N ASN A 184 7.02 -17.38 7.20
CA ASN A 184 7.99 -18.35 6.69
C ASN A 184 8.34 -17.92 5.27
N GLU A 185 9.40 -17.12 5.15
CA GLU A 185 10.24 -17.09 3.96
C GLU A 185 10.88 -18.50 3.82
N ASN A 186 10.15 -19.47 3.26
CA ASN A 186 10.74 -20.73 2.84
C ASN A 186 11.38 -20.52 1.46
N GLU A 187 12.63 -20.08 1.50
CA GLU A 187 13.63 -20.54 0.53
C GLU A 187 13.77 -22.06 0.72
N ASN A 188 13.17 -22.84 -0.18
CA ASN A 188 13.55 -24.24 -0.34
C ASN A 188 14.26 -24.39 -1.68
N GLU A 189 15.55 -24.06 -1.65
CA GLU A 189 16.53 -24.86 -2.38
C GLU A 189 16.58 -26.23 -1.71
N ASN A 190 16.23 -27.28 -2.43
CA ASN A 190 16.90 -28.56 -2.28
C ASN A 190 16.64 -29.43 -3.50
N GLU A 191 17.74 -29.58 -4.24
CA GLU A 191 18.03 -30.68 -5.14
C GLU A 191 17.79 -32.02 -4.43
N ASN A 192 17.13 -32.96 -5.11
CA ASN A 192 17.69 -34.31 -5.20
C ASN A 192 17.00 -35.15 -6.28
N GLU A 193 17.88 -35.88 -6.96
CA GLU A 193 17.67 -36.70 -8.13
C GLU A 193 16.96 -38.05 -7.82
N ASN A 194 16.51 -38.69 -8.90
CA ASN A 194 16.39 -40.13 -9.12
C ASN A 194 15.36 -40.92 -8.30
N ASP A 195 14.29 -41.39 -8.96
CA ASP A 195 14.13 -42.84 -9.18
C ASP A 195 13.17 -43.15 -10.35
N LEU A 196 13.51 -44.22 -11.08
CA LEU A 196 12.92 -44.68 -12.33
C LEU A 196 12.06 -45.93 -12.09
N THR A 197 10.85 -45.93 -12.68
CA THR A 197 10.13 -47.07 -13.33
C THR A 197 9.27 -48.04 -12.46
N PRO A 198 8.43 -48.94 -13.06
CA PRO A 198 7.17 -48.68 -13.80
C PRO A 198 6.00 -49.69 -13.45
N GLU A 199 4.89 -49.61 -14.21
CA GLU A 199 3.74 -50.59 -14.33
C GLU A 199 2.59 -50.48 -13.30
N LYS A 200 1.28 -50.71 -13.57
CA LYS A 200 0.45 -51.11 -14.73
C LYS A 200 -1.06 -50.83 -14.38
N GLU A 201 -1.91 -50.98 -15.41
CA GLU A 201 -3.40 -50.92 -15.54
C GLU A 201 -4.21 -51.57 -14.36
N ASP A 202 -5.50 -51.36 -14.08
CA ASP A 202 -6.69 -51.18 -14.94
C ASP A 202 -7.98 -50.93 -14.09
N SER A 203 -9.08 -50.51 -14.73
CA SER A 203 -10.52 -50.66 -14.37
C SER A 203 -11.33 -49.63 -13.52
N LYS A 204 -12.18 -48.89 -14.28
CA LYS A 204 -13.66 -48.69 -14.19
C LYS A 204 -14.39 -47.90 -13.07
N GLU A 205 -15.04 -46.83 -13.58
CA GLU A 205 -16.46 -46.39 -13.45
C GLU A 205 -16.95 -45.65 -12.18
N GLY A 206 -17.23 -44.34 -12.34
CA GLY A 206 -18.55 -43.74 -12.09
C GLY A 206 -18.71 -42.72 -10.94
N LEU A 207 -18.79 -41.42 -11.27
CA LEU A 207 -19.82 -40.41 -10.88
C LEU A 207 -19.34 -38.94 -11.15
N PRO A 208 -20.25 -37.93 -11.23
CA PRO A 208 -20.12 -36.82 -12.18
C PRO A 208 -19.30 -35.61 -11.70
N SER A 209 -18.80 -34.89 -12.70
CA SER A 209 -18.10 -33.61 -12.66
C SER A 209 -18.94 -32.47 -12.08
N VAL A 210 -18.43 -31.83 -11.03
CA VAL A 210 -18.76 -30.44 -10.70
C VAL A 210 -17.47 -29.63 -10.85
N THR A 211 -17.26 -29.11 -12.06
CA THR A 211 -16.28 -28.05 -12.30
C THR A 211 -16.95 -26.72 -12.01
N GLY A 212 -16.59 -26.13 -10.86
CA GLY A 212 -16.96 -24.77 -10.48
C GLY A 212 -15.71 -24.01 -10.09
N ASP A 213 -14.83 -23.77 -11.06
CA ASP A 213 -13.74 -22.80 -10.94
C ASP A 213 -14.08 -21.63 -11.85
N ASP A 214 -14.65 -20.57 -11.27
CA ASP A 214 -14.84 -19.28 -11.95
C ASP A 214 -13.90 -18.26 -11.28
N SER A 215 -12.60 -18.55 -11.34
CA SER A 215 -11.56 -17.54 -11.14
C SER A 215 -11.38 -16.77 -12.45
N ARG A 216 -12.25 -15.79 -12.69
CA ARG A 216 -11.99 -14.79 -13.75
C ARG A 216 -10.82 -13.93 -13.35
N GLU A 217 -9.65 -14.37 -13.80
CA GLU A 217 -8.43 -13.60 -13.71
C GLU A 217 -8.64 -12.26 -14.45
N THR A 218 -8.55 -11.15 -13.72
CA THR A 218 -8.76 -9.84 -14.32
C THR A 218 -7.62 -9.52 -15.28
N ARG A 219 -7.90 -8.71 -16.31
CA ARG A 219 -6.88 -8.26 -17.28
C ARG A 219 -5.64 -7.67 -16.58
N SER A 220 -5.85 -6.98 -15.46
CA SER A 220 -4.79 -6.42 -14.62
C SER A 220 -3.91 -7.49 -13.95
N MET A 221 -4.49 -8.63 -13.54
CA MET A 221 -3.73 -9.75 -12.97
C MET A 221 -2.87 -10.46 -14.02
N LEU A 222 -3.36 -10.59 -15.26
CA LEU A 222 -2.55 -11.11 -16.36
C LEU A 222 -1.37 -10.18 -16.67
N GLU A 223 -1.59 -8.87 -16.74
CA GLU A 223 -0.52 -7.90 -17.00
C GLU A 223 0.55 -7.90 -15.89
N LEU A 224 0.15 -8.03 -14.62
CA LEU A 224 1.07 -8.17 -13.50
C LEU A 224 1.88 -9.48 -13.54
N ARG A 225 1.26 -10.60 -13.94
CA ARG A 225 1.96 -11.88 -14.11
C ARG A 225 3.00 -11.80 -15.22
N ASP A 226 2.67 -11.18 -16.34
CA ASP A 226 3.59 -11.02 -17.46
C ASP A 226 4.74 -10.06 -17.12
N LEU A 227 4.47 -9.00 -16.35
CA LEU A 227 5.52 -8.11 -15.86
C LEU A 227 6.48 -8.83 -14.90
N ARG A 228 5.96 -9.63 -13.96
CA ARG A 228 6.78 -10.44 -13.04
C ARG A 228 7.65 -11.47 -13.77
N ARG A 229 7.14 -12.10 -14.83
CA ARG A 229 7.95 -13.01 -15.68
C ARG A 229 9.08 -12.27 -16.40
N LYS A 230 8.80 -11.09 -16.95
CA LYS A 230 9.82 -10.28 -17.62
C LYS A 230 10.93 -9.83 -16.67
N MET A 231 10.57 -9.41 -15.46
CA MET A 231 11.57 -9.01 -14.44
C MET A 231 12.48 -10.18 -14.06
N ARG A 232 11.91 -11.36 -13.78
CA ARG A 232 12.70 -12.55 -13.47
C ARG A 232 13.65 -12.96 -14.61
N SER A 233 13.17 -12.86 -15.86
CA SER A 233 14.03 -13.12 -17.03
C SER A 233 15.16 -12.10 -17.19
N LEU A 234 14.99 -10.86 -16.73
CA LEU A 234 16.03 -9.82 -16.78
C LEU A 234 17.05 -10.03 -15.65
N GLU A 235 16.60 -10.42 -14.46
CA GLU A 235 17.47 -10.80 -13.33
C GLU A 235 18.35 -11.99 -13.70
N GLU A 236 17.77 -13.06 -14.25
CA GLU A 236 18.53 -14.23 -14.73
C GLU A 236 19.52 -13.89 -15.86
N GLN A 237 19.21 -12.90 -16.69
CA GLN A 237 20.14 -12.41 -17.72
C GLN A 237 21.28 -11.59 -17.12
N SER A 238 21.00 -10.78 -16.09
CA SER A 238 22.00 -10.00 -15.37
C SER A 238 22.99 -10.90 -14.65
N GLU A 239 22.51 -11.91 -13.92
CA GLU A 239 23.36 -12.86 -13.17
C GLU A 239 24.27 -13.68 -14.10
N ARG A 240 23.78 -14.05 -15.30
CA ARG A 240 24.58 -14.73 -16.33
C ARG A 240 25.68 -13.86 -16.95
N PHE A 241 25.50 -12.53 -16.93
CA PHE A 241 26.52 -11.60 -17.40
C PHE A 241 27.61 -11.39 -16.33
N GLU A 242 27.25 -11.37 -15.05
CA GLU A 242 28.21 -11.23 -13.95
C GLU A 242 29.08 -12.48 -13.72
N HIS A 243 28.59 -13.68 -14.05
CA HIS A 243 29.36 -14.93 -13.96
C HIS A 243 30.24 -15.25 -15.18
N ARG A 244 30.41 -14.29 -16.11
CA ARG A 244 31.24 -14.43 -17.32
C ARG A 244 32.50 -13.54 -17.32
N GLU A 245 32.81 -12.86 -16.22
CA GLU A 245 34.09 -12.16 -16.02
C GLU A 245 35.08 -12.98 -15.15
#